data_AF-A0A4Q6B340-F1
#
_entry.id   AF-A0A4Q6B340-F1
#
_cell.length_a   1.000
_cell.length_b   1.000
_cell.length_c   1.000
_cell.angle_alpha   90.00
_cell.angle_beta   90.00
_cell.angle_gamma   90.00
#
_symmetry.space_group_name_H-M   'P 1'
#
loop_
_entity.id
_entity.type
_entity.pdbx_description
1 polymer ?
#
loop_
_entity_poly.entity_id
_entity_poly.type
_entity_poly.pdbx_seq_one_letter_code
_entity_poly.pdbx_strand_id
1 'polypeptide(L)'
;MSIESSCDTVMATDANSTRRTVSMTVAQLDSIDIVYKQSTKGICSGDSGGPIVAGGKVVGIHSRVQGQSQQQLCNGTAYSVRVSAVLPFIDGVVASDVASPPAAVDSCDRCVRNSDYGDTVCRQKRDRCTANADCGKLLTCLQEAGASSSKQSACFTANPKAQGMLFDYYACSCNDLCTAECSTNASCQDWAEQKCGSIGLGDLASCVESTCCTEMDEAAADPVAFACLTGSSTAGCASNALFVAANACIEACDTGASSSSGGKASSSGASGTSGEAGEGEPEAEGDDDGTRKSN
;
A
#
# COMPACT_ATOMS: atom_id res chain seq x y z
N MET A 1 12.77 -1.76 -39.08
CA MET A 1 12.78 -2.43 -37.77
C MET A 1 11.52 -1.97 -37.05
N SER A 2 10.48 -2.78 -37.05
CA SER A 2 9.18 -2.45 -36.47
C SER A 2 9.16 -2.99 -35.04
N ILE A 3 8.93 -2.11 -34.07
CA ILE A 3 8.63 -2.49 -32.69
C ILE A 3 7.11 -2.38 -32.58
N GLU A 4 6.41 -3.48 -32.87
CA GLU A 4 5.02 -3.66 -32.46
C GLU A 4 5.04 -4.06 -30.97
N SER A 5 4.63 -3.14 -30.10
CA SER A 5 4.38 -3.42 -28.69
C SER A 5 3.08 -4.22 -28.59
N SER A 6 3.18 -5.54 -28.70
CA SER A 6 2.08 -6.48 -28.45
C SER A 6 1.70 -6.46 -26.97
N CYS A 7 0.87 -5.50 -26.58
CA CYS A 7 0.06 -5.56 -25.35
C CYS A 7 -1.34 -6.18 -25.62
N ASP A 8 -1.55 -6.79 -26.79
CA ASP A 8 -2.90 -7.16 -27.25
C ASP A 8 -3.40 -8.52 -26.77
N THR A 9 -2.58 -9.35 -26.12
CA THR A 9 -2.96 -10.76 -25.87
C THR A 9 -3.28 -11.13 -24.43
N VAL A 10 -3.18 -10.23 -23.45
CA VAL A 10 -3.58 -10.53 -22.07
C VAL A 10 -4.20 -9.32 -21.38
N MET A 11 -5.40 -8.92 -21.80
CA MET A 11 -6.27 -8.10 -20.96
C MET A 11 -7.67 -8.70 -21.03
N ALA A 12 -7.94 -9.59 -20.08
CA ALA A 12 -9.25 -10.09 -19.77
C ALA A 12 -10.26 -8.94 -19.60
N THR A 13 -11.50 -9.26 -19.96
CA THR A 13 -12.83 -8.64 -19.88
C THR A 13 -13.16 -7.46 -18.93
N ASP A 14 -12.20 -6.86 -18.24
CA ASP A 14 -12.45 -5.70 -17.39
C ASP A 14 -12.62 -4.45 -18.25
N ALA A 15 -13.84 -3.91 -18.26
CA ALA A 15 -14.20 -2.70 -18.99
C ALA A 15 -13.30 -1.48 -18.67
N ASN A 16 -12.55 -1.53 -17.57
CA ASN A 16 -11.61 -0.51 -17.11
C ASN A 16 -10.22 -0.61 -17.78
N SER A 17 -9.85 -1.77 -18.33
CA SER A 17 -8.59 -1.97 -19.06
C SER A 17 -8.72 -1.65 -20.56
N THR A 18 -9.95 -1.39 -21.03
CA THR A 18 -10.20 -1.00 -22.42
C THR A 18 -9.68 0.42 -22.65
N ARG A 19 -8.62 0.56 -23.45
CA ARG A 19 -8.13 1.88 -23.88
C ARG A 19 -9.23 2.61 -24.66
N ARG A 20 -9.66 3.75 -24.15
CA ARG A 20 -10.63 4.62 -24.83
C ARG A 20 -9.89 5.77 -25.51
N THR A 21 -10.35 6.15 -26.71
CA THR A 21 -9.87 7.34 -27.40
C THR A 21 -11.02 8.31 -27.56
N VAL A 22 -10.79 9.56 -27.17
CA VAL A 22 -11.76 10.65 -27.31
C VAL A 22 -11.11 11.73 -28.17
N SER A 23 -11.78 12.11 -29.26
CA SER A 23 -11.38 13.27 -30.05
C SER A 23 -11.97 14.53 -29.44
N MET A 24 -11.12 15.51 -29.16
CA MET A 24 -11.49 16.79 -28.56
C MET A 24 -10.98 17.94 -29.43
N THR A 25 -11.72 19.04 -29.47
CA THR A 25 -11.24 20.29 -30.07
C THR A 25 -10.46 21.07 -29.02
N VAL A 26 -9.23 21.48 -29.38
CA VAL A 26 -8.43 22.38 -28.55
C VAL A 26 -9.16 23.72 -28.47
N ALA A 27 -9.51 24.14 -27.25
CA ALA A 27 -10.19 25.39 -27.00
C ALA A 27 -9.19 26.56 -26.91
N GLN A 28 -8.02 26.31 -26.33
CA GLN A 28 -6.96 27.31 -26.16
C GLN A 28 -5.59 26.62 -26.08
N LEU A 29 -4.57 27.34 -26.53
CA LEU A 29 -3.18 26.91 -26.49
C LEU A 29 -2.33 28.00 -25.83
N ASP A 30 -1.88 27.74 -24.61
CA ASP A 30 -1.08 28.67 -23.82
C ASP A 30 0.41 28.37 -23.93
N SER A 31 1.24 29.11 -23.19
CA SER A 31 2.70 28.92 -23.19
C SER A 31 3.11 27.53 -22.70
N ILE A 32 2.35 26.93 -21.78
CA ILE A 32 2.62 25.60 -21.21
C ILE A 32 1.43 24.64 -21.29
N ASP A 33 0.20 25.12 -21.47
CA ASP A 33 -0.99 24.27 -21.43
C ASP A 33 -1.66 24.13 -22.82
N ILE A 34 -2.20 22.94 -23.07
CA ILE A 34 -3.26 22.67 -24.05
C ILE A 34 -4.57 22.60 -23.27
N VAL A 35 -5.53 23.44 -23.64
CA VAL A 35 -6.80 23.59 -22.93
C VAL A 35 -7.94 23.10 -23.82
N TYR A 36 -8.85 22.31 -23.25
CA TYR A 36 -10.07 21.87 -23.93
C TYR A 36 -11.26 21.91 -22.98
N LYS A 37 -12.44 22.17 -23.54
CA LYS A 37 -13.71 22.11 -22.81
C LYS A 37 -14.27 20.70 -22.92
N GLN A 38 -14.57 20.10 -21.79
CA GLN A 38 -15.13 18.75 -21.68
C GLN A 38 -16.43 18.76 -20.90
N SER A 39 -17.33 17.84 -21.21
CA SER A 39 -18.63 17.74 -20.54
C SER A 39 -19.03 16.30 -20.23
N THR A 40 -19.02 15.43 -21.23
CA THR A 40 -19.40 14.00 -21.11
C THR A 40 -18.26 13.05 -21.44
N LYS A 41 -17.20 13.55 -22.08
CA LYS A 41 -16.00 12.82 -22.47
C LYS A 41 -14.81 13.76 -22.35
N GLY A 42 -13.70 13.24 -21.84
CA GLY A 42 -12.52 14.02 -21.54
C GLY A 42 -11.63 13.29 -20.56
N ILE A 43 -10.77 14.02 -19.87
CA ILE A 43 -9.93 13.50 -18.80
C ILE A 43 -10.66 13.55 -17.46
N CYS A 44 -10.38 12.60 -16.60
CA CYS A 44 -10.89 12.49 -15.24
C CYS A 44 -9.76 12.48 -14.22
N SER A 45 -10.10 12.51 -12.93
CA SER A 45 -9.14 12.15 -11.89
C SER A 45 -8.65 10.72 -12.12
N GLY A 46 -7.34 10.52 -12.04
CA GLY A 46 -6.67 9.25 -12.38
C GLY A 46 -6.09 9.22 -13.80
N ASP A 47 -6.54 10.09 -14.72
CA ASP A 47 -5.96 10.16 -16.08
C ASP A 47 -4.69 11.03 -16.14
N SER A 48 -4.32 11.70 -15.03
CA SER A 48 -3.10 12.51 -14.94
C SER A 48 -1.86 11.72 -15.35
N GLY A 49 -1.01 12.29 -16.19
CA GLY A 49 0.13 11.62 -16.80
C GLY A 49 -0.17 10.90 -18.12
N GLY A 50 -1.44 10.71 -18.47
CA GLY A 50 -1.84 10.11 -19.75
C GLY A 50 -1.48 10.97 -20.97
N PRO A 51 -1.22 10.37 -22.15
CA PRO A 51 -0.79 11.10 -23.34
C PRO A 51 -1.95 11.67 -24.17
N ILE A 52 -1.75 12.88 -24.72
CA ILE A 52 -2.50 13.39 -25.87
C ILE A 52 -1.72 13.06 -27.13
N VAL A 53 -2.35 12.36 -28.08
CA VAL A 53 -1.73 11.99 -29.35
C VAL A 53 -2.38 12.74 -30.51
N ALA A 54 -1.57 13.38 -31.34
CA ALA A 54 -2.00 14.01 -32.59
C ALA A 54 -1.00 13.68 -33.71
N GLY A 55 -1.48 13.22 -34.86
CA GLY A 55 -0.61 12.84 -35.99
C GLY A 55 0.43 11.78 -35.63
N GLY A 56 0.09 10.83 -34.75
CA GLY A 56 1.01 9.78 -34.29
C GLY A 56 2.10 10.26 -33.31
N LYS A 57 2.04 11.49 -32.82
CA LYS A 57 3.00 12.06 -31.87
C LYS A 57 2.32 12.42 -30.55
N VAL A 58 3.04 12.27 -29.43
CA VAL A 58 2.59 12.78 -28.13
C VAL A 58 2.77 14.30 -28.13
N VAL A 59 1.68 15.04 -28.03
CA VAL A 59 1.66 16.52 -28.07
C VAL A 59 1.32 17.14 -26.72
N GLY A 60 0.73 16.35 -25.81
CA GLY A 60 0.42 16.81 -24.46
C GLY A 60 0.38 15.69 -23.43
N ILE A 61 0.41 16.07 -22.15
CA ILE A 61 0.33 15.17 -21.00
C ILE A 61 -0.79 15.65 -20.08
N HIS A 62 -1.75 14.80 -19.77
CA HIS A 62 -2.88 15.12 -18.92
C HIS A 62 -2.43 15.59 -17.53
N SER A 63 -3.01 16.68 -17.05
CA SER A 63 -2.64 17.28 -15.77
C SER A 63 -3.83 17.35 -14.84
N ARG A 64 -4.83 18.17 -15.16
CA ARG A 64 -5.92 18.52 -14.24
C ARG A 64 -7.19 18.96 -14.97
N VAL A 65 -8.31 18.90 -14.25
CA VAL A 65 -9.60 19.47 -14.66
C VAL A 65 -10.02 20.54 -13.66
N GLN A 66 -10.50 21.67 -14.15
CA GLN A 66 -11.09 22.74 -13.37
C GLN A 66 -12.58 22.88 -13.73
N GLY A 67 -13.47 22.71 -12.75
CA GLY A 67 -14.92 22.62 -12.99
C GLY A 67 -15.72 22.33 -11.73
N GLN A 68 -17.05 22.24 -11.84
CA GLN A 68 -17.97 22.12 -10.69
C GLN A 68 -17.76 20.84 -9.86
N SER A 69 -18.14 20.94 -8.57
CA SER A 69 -17.99 20.05 -7.40
C SER A 69 -17.34 18.66 -7.60
N GLN A 70 -16.56 18.25 -6.60
CA GLN A 70 -15.79 16.99 -6.41
C GLN A 70 -16.41 15.68 -6.93
N GLN A 71 -17.70 15.64 -7.27
CA GLN A 71 -18.42 14.48 -7.81
C GLN A 71 -18.52 14.48 -9.36
N GLN A 72 -18.08 15.54 -10.05
CA GLN A 72 -18.02 15.63 -11.52
C GLN A 72 -16.59 15.89 -12.02
N LEU A 73 -15.63 15.07 -11.59
CA LEU A 73 -14.19 15.19 -11.91
C LEU A 73 -13.85 15.03 -13.42
N CYS A 74 -14.86 14.80 -14.26
CA CYS A 74 -14.73 14.59 -15.71
C CYS A 74 -15.39 15.71 -16.54
N ASN A 75 -15.88 16.78 -15.90
CA ASN A 75 -16.60 17.88 -16.56
C ASN A 75 -15.88 19.22 -16.27
N GLY A 76 -15.87 20.13 -17.25
CA GLY A 76 -15.30 21.47 -17.11
C GLY A 76 -14.17 21.76 -18.10
N THR A 77 -13.19 22.51 -17.65
CA THR A 77 -12.01 22.89 -18.43
C THR A 77 -10.85 22.00 -18.06
N ALA A 78 -10.33 21.25 -19.02
CA ALA A 78 -9.18 20.39 -18.82
C ALA A 78 -7.90 21.06 -19.31
N TYR A 79 -6.82 20.80 -18.58
CA TYR A 79 -5.49 21.31 -18.84
C TYR A 79 -4.53 20.14 -19.01
N SER A 80 -3.69 20.21 -20.03
CA SER A 80 -2.64 19.24 -20.29
C SER A 80 -1.35 19.96 -20.63
N VAL A 81 -0.23 19.52 -20.08
CA VAL A 81 1.08 20.10 -20.35
C VAL A 81 1.40 19.90 -21.82
N ARG A 82 1.74 20.98 -22.52
CA ARG A 82 2.13 20.98 -23.91
C ARG A 82 3.55 20.44 -24.03
N VAL A 83 3.72 19.28 -24.63
CA VAL A 83 5.04 18.63 -24.77
C VAL A 83 6.04 19.56 -25.44
N SER A 84 5.64 20.28 -26.49
CA SER A 84 6.53 21.23 -27.19
C SER A 84 7.03 22.39 -26.31
N ALA A 85 6.34 22.75 -25.24
CA ALA A 85 6.79 23.77 -24.29
C ALA A 85 7.89 23.27 -23.35
N VAL A 86 7.94 21.96 -23.12
CA VAL A 86 8.88 21.31 -22.19
C VAL A 86 9.88 20.39 -22.91
N LEU A 87 9.89 20.39 -24.24
CA LEU A 87 10.84 19.59 -25.04
C LEU A 87 12.30 19.80 -24.64
N PRO A 88 12.80 21.03 -24.41
CA PRO A 88 14.20 21.21 -23.99
C PRO A 88 14.54 20.49 -22.68
N PHE A 89 13.58 20.43 -21.75
CA PHE A 89 13.74 19.67 -20.51
C PHE A 89 13.72 18.16 -20.78
N ILE A 90 12.75 17.67 -21.55
CA ILE A 90 12.64 16.25 -21.92
C ILE A 90 13.92 15.79 -22.64
N ASP A 91 14.37 16.53 -23.65
CA ASP A 91 15.57 16.24 -24.42
C ASP A 91 16.81 16.28 -23.52
N GLY A 92 16.87 17.20 -22.56
CA GLY A 92 17.94 17.27 -21.57
C GLY A 92 18.01 16.02 -20.69
N VAL A 93 16.88 15.57 -20.14
CA VAL A 93 16.78 14.35 -19.31
C VAL A 93 17.08 13.10 -20.13
N VAL A 94 16.49 12.97 -21.31
CA VAL A 94 16.73 11.82 -22.18
C VAL A 94 18.19 11.77 -22.64
N ALA A 95 18.79 12.92 -22.98
CA ALA A 95 20.21 12.96 -23.34
C ALA A 95 21.11 12.60 -22.16
N SER A 96 20.80 13.06 -20.94
CA SER A 96 21.55 12.65 -19.74
C SER A 96 21.39 11.17 -19.44
N ASP A 97 20.19 10.62 -19.61
CA ASP A 97 19.92 9.19 -19.42
C ASP A 97 20.56 8.33 -20.51
N VAL A 98 20.69 8.82 -21.74
CA VAL A 98 21.43 8.09 -22.78
C VAL A 98 22.93 8.15 -22.53
N ALA A 99 23.46 9.27 -22.06
CA ALA A 99 24.88 9.45 -21.77
C ALA A 99 25.32 8.69 -20.50
N SER A 100 24.44 8.62 -19.52
CA SER A 100 24.62 7.94 -18.24
C SER A 100 23.30 7.28 -17.86
N PRO A 101 22.98 6.10 -18.42
CA PRO A 101 21.75 5.40 -18.08
C PRO A 101 21.68 5.28 -16.56
N PRO A 102 20.53 5.63 -15.94
CA PRO A 102 20.35 5.34 -14.54
C PRO A 102 20.70 3.87 -14.34
N ALA A 103 21.38 3.55 -13.24
CA ALA A 103 21.66 2.16 -12.87
C ALA A 103 20.39 1.36 -13.13
N ALA A 104 20.50 0.27 -13.90
CA ALA A 104 19.36 -0.48 -14.40
C ALA A 104 18.35 -0.60 -13.27
N VAL A 105 17.14 -0.06 -13.47
CA VAL A 105 16.09 -0.03 -12.44
C VAL A 105 16.13 -1.37 -11.74
N ASP A 106 16.43 -1.32 -10.44
CA ASP A 106 16.72 -2.52 -9.65
C ASP A 106 15.65 -3.56 -9.94
N SER A 107 16.07 -4.81 -10.13
CA SER A 107 15.14 -5.88 -10.50
C SER A 107 13.99 -5.99 -9.50
N CYS A 108 14.25 -5.71 -8.21
CA CYS A 108 13.22 -5.63 -7.19
C CYS A 108 12.26 -4.48 -7.47
N ASP A 109 12.74 -3.25 -7.63
CA ASP A 109 11.91 -2.07 -7.88
C ASP A 109 11.01 -2.24 -9.11
N ARG A 110 11.49 -2.93 -10.14
CA ARG A 110 10.71 -3.26 -11.32
C ARG A 110 9.65 -4.31 -11.01
N CYS A 111 10.02 -5.36 -10.29
CA CYS A 111 9.08 -6.42 -9.92
C CYS A 111 7.98 -5.89 -8.98
N VAL A 112 8.34 -5.16 -7.92
CA VAL A 112 7.40 -4.54 -6.97
C VAL A 112 6.44 -3.59 -7.70
N ARG A 113 6.92 -2.81 -8.67
CA ARG A 113 6.01 -2.01 -9.50
C ARG A 113 5.07 -2.88 -10.31
N ASN A 114 5.58 -3.93 -10.94
CA ASN A 114 4.80 -4.82 -11.79
C ASN A 114 3.80 -5.69 -11.01
N SER A 115 4.02 -5.90 -9.71
CA SER A 115 3.14 -6.73 -8.86
C SER A 115 1.73 -6.18 -8.75
N ASP A 116 1.53 -4.89 -9.00
CA ASP A 116 0.25 -4.19 -8.91
C ASP A 116 -0.57 -4.19 -10.21
N TYR A 117 -0.03 -4.75 -11.29
CA TYR A 117 -0.63 -4.78 -12.63
C TYR A 117 -1.10 -6.19 -13.02
N GLY A 118 -2.10 -6.27 -13.89
CA GLY A 118 -2.63 -7.54 -14.39
C GLY A 118 -3.40 -8.33 -13.32
N ASP A 119 -3.40 -9.66 -13.45
CA ASP A 119 -4.08 -10.60 -12.53
C ASP A 119 -3.05 -11.33 -11.64
N THR A 120 -2.22 -10.56 -10.96
CA THR A 120 -1.23 -11.09 -10.01
C THR A 120 -1.88 -11.34 -8.65
N VAL A 121 -1.27 -12.22 -7.84
CA VAL A 121 -1.72 -12.46 -6.45
C VAL A 121 -1.71 -11.17 -5.62
N CYS A 122 -0.71 -10.29 -5.79
CA CYS A 122 -0.64 -9.03 -5.05
C CYS A 122 -1.72 -8.05 -5.46
N ARG A 123 -2.08 -8.02 -6.75
CA ARG A 123 -3.22 -7.24 -7.22
C ARG A 123 -4.53 -7.75 -6.62
N GLN A 124 -4.73 -9.07 -6.58
CA GLN A 124 -5.92 -9.66 -5.96
C GLN A 124 -6.02 -9.33 -4.46
N LYS A 125 -4.89 -9.37 -3.73
CA LYS A 125 -4.83 -8.95 -2.31
C LYS A 125 -5.18 -7.47 -2.13
N ARG A 126 -4.67 -6.59 -3.00
CA ARG A 126 -5.03 -5.16 -3.03
C ARG A 126 -6.51 -4.94 -3.31
N ASP A 127 -7.05 -5.62 -4.31
CA ASP A 127 -8.45 -5.51 -4.71
C ASP A 127 -9.37 -5.99 -3.57
N ARG A 128 -8.97 -7.03 -2.83
CA ARG A 128 -9.67 -7.48 -1.61
C ARG A 128 -9.67 -6.41 -0.51
N CYS A 129 -8.52 -5.80 -0.21
CA CYS A 129 -8.47 -4.69 0.75
C CYS A 129 -9.36 -3.54 0.28
N THR A 130 -9.19 -3.04 -0.94
CA THR A 130 -9.96 -1.87 -1.41
C THR A 130 -11.47 -2.13 -1.52
N ALA A 131 -11.91 -3.36 -1.74
CA ALA A 131 -13.32 -3.75 -1.71
C ALA A 131 -13.89 -3.86 -0.27
N ASN A 132 -13.04 -4.00 0.75
CA ASN A 132 -13.44 -4.08 2.15
C ASN A 132 -13.65 -2.69 2.76
N ALA A 133 -14.81 -2.45 3.37
CA ALA A 133 -15.15 -1.15 3.93
C ALA A 133 -14.22 -0.69 5.07
N ASP A 134 -13.72 -1.59 5.92
CA ASP A 134 -12.81 -1.22 7.00
C ASP A 134 -11.41 -0.93 6.46
N CYS A 135 -10.93 -1.70 5.47
CA CYS A 135 -9.64 -1.41 4.82
C CYS A 135 -9.69 -0.10 4.02
N GLY A 136 -10.80 0.19 3.33
CA GLY A 136 -11.02 1.47 2.66
C GLY A 136 -10.98 2.68 3.62
N LYS A 137 -11.52 2.56 4.84
CA LYS A 137 -11.40 3.60 5.88
C LYS A 137 -9.95 3.78 6.32
N LEU A 138 -9.23 2.69 6.56
CA LEU A 138 -7.81 2.75 6.92
C LEU A 138 -6.98 3.42 5.83
N LEU A 139 -7.17 3.03 4.56
CA LEU A 139 -6.48 3.64 3.42
C LEU A 139 -6.77 5.14 3.30
N THR A 140 -8.03 5.54 3.45
CA THR A 140 -8.43 6.96 3.44
C THR A 140 -7.75 7.72 4.58
N CYS A 141 -7.76 7.16 5.79
CA CYS A 141 -7.09 7.75 6.94
C CYS A 141 -5.58 7.90 6.72
N LEU A 142 -4.91 6.87 6.18
CA LEU A 142 -3.47 6.90 5.88
C LEU A 142 -3.15 7.94 4.81
N GLN A 143 -3.98 8.07 3.78
CA GLN A 143 -3.84 9.10 2.76
C GLN A 143 -3.93 10.52 3.37
N GLU A 144 -4.89 10.75 4.26
CA GLU A 144 -5.03 12.04 4.98
C GLU A 144 -3.89 12.29 5.99
N ALA A 145 -3.35 11.22 6.58
CA ALA A 145 -2.21 11.28 7.50
C ALA A 145 -0.91 11.71 6.79
N GLY A 146 -0.76 11.36 5.51
CA GLY A 146 0.47 11.61 4.75
C GLY A 146 1.68 10.91 5.38
N ALA A 147 2.82 11.61 5.46
CA ALA A 147 4.06 11.08 6.05
C ALA A 147 4.15 11.21 7.58
N SER A 148 3.08 11.64 8.26
CA SER A 148 3.11 11.82 9.72
C SER A 148 2.95 10.48 10.44
N SER A 149 4.04 9.98 11.03
CA SER A 149 4.05 8.69 11.76
C SER A 149 3.03 8.64 12.90
N SER A 150 2.83 9.72 13.65
CA SER A 150 1.82 9.78 14.74
C SER A 150 0.39 9.67 14.22
N LYS A 151 0.08 10.33 13.09
CA LYS A 151 -1.24 10.22 12.44
C LYS A 151 -1.46 8.84 11.82
N GLN A 152 -0.43 8.28 11.19
CA GLN A 152 -0.50 6.92 10.65
C GLN A 152 -0.77 5.91 11.77
N SER A 153 -0.06 6.01 12.90
CA SER A 153 -0.29 5.18 14.08
C SER A 153 -1.74 5.31 14.58
N ALA A 154 -2.27 6.53 14.68
CA ALA A 154 -3.68 6.75 15.05
C ALA A 154 -4.66 6.09 14.08
N CYS A 155 -4.37 6.08 12.77
CA CYS A 155 -5.18 5.38 11.77
C CYS A 155 -5.21 3.87 12.00
N PHE A 156 -4.06 3.26 12.29
CA PHE A 156 -3.97 1.84 12.63
C PHE A 156 -4.78 1.54 13.89
N THR A 157 -4.60 2.31 14.96
CA THR A 157 -5.37 2.14 16.21
C THR A 157 -6.87 2.27 16.00
N ALA A 158 -7.33 3.20 15.15
CA ALA A 158 -8.75 3.40 14.87
C ALA A 158 -9.36 2.31 13.98
N ASN A 159 -8.55 1.55 13.24
CA ASN A 159 -9.02 0.56 12.26
C ASN A 159 -8.31 -0.80 12.43
N PRO A 160 -8.40 -1.45 13.61
CA PRO A 160 -7.68 -2.71 13.89
C PRO A 160 -8.07 -3.86 12.95
N LYS A 161 -9.34 -3.85 12.52
CA LYS A 161 -9.96 -4.80 11.58
C LYS A 161 -9.38 -4.77 10.16
N ALA A 162 -8.73 -3.69 9.78
CA ALA A 162 -8.22 -3.47 8.43
C ALA A 162 -6.74 -3.81 8.28
N GLN A 163 -6.01 -3.91 9.39
CA GLN A 163 -4.55 -3.93 9.35
C GLN A 163 -4.03 -5.20 8.68
N GLY A 164 -4.62 -6.37 8.97
CA GLY A 164 -4.20 -7.65 8.38
C GLY A 164 -4.26 -7.64 6.85
N MET A 165 -5.39 -7.23 6.27
CA MET A 165 -5.52 -7.08 4.81
C MET A 165 -4.55 -6.06 4.22
N LEU A 166 -4.27 -4.97 4.94
CA LEU A 166 -3.35 -3.95 4.46
C LEU A 166 -1.89 -4.47 4.47
N PHE A 167 -1.47 -5.15 5.54
CA PHE A 167 -0.14 -5.73 5.63
C PHE A 167 0.05 -6.88 4.65
N ASP A 168 -0.96 -7.74 4.48
CA ASP A 168 -0.97 -8.80 3.47
C ASP A 168 -0.75 -8.23 2.05
N TYR A 169 -1.42 -7.11 1.72
CA TYR A 169 -1.17 -6.39 0.47
C TYR A 169 0.26 -5.86 0.36
N TYR A 170 0.78 -5.15 1.37
CA TYR A 170 2.11 -4.54 1.30
C TYR A 170 3.24 -5.59 1.28
N ALA A 171 3.11 -6.66 2.04
CA ALA A 171 4.09 -7.74 2.12
C ALA A 171 4.17 -8.56 0.83
N CYS A 172 3.04 -8.71 0.11
CA CYS A 172 2.92 -9.61 -1.04
C CYS A 172 4.01 -9.42 -2.10
N SER A 173 4.36 -8.16 -2.43
CA SER A 173 5.37 -7.92 -3.47
C SER A 173 6.70 -8.54 -3.09
N CYS A 174 7.14 -8.38 -1.85
CA CYS A 174 8.42 -8.92 -1.37
C CYS A 174 8.36 -10.43 -1.10
N ASN A 175 7.23 -10.93 -0.59
CA ASN A 175 7.13 -12.29 -0.06
C ASN A 175 6.59 -13.32 -1.06
N ASP A 176 5.67 -12.91 -1.93
CA ASP A 176 4.96 -13.85 -2.81
C ASP A 176 5.44 -13.79 -4.26
N LEU A 177 5.69 -12.57 -4.78
CA LEU A 177 5.94 -12.38 -6.21
C LEU A 177 7.39 -12.08 -6.57
N CYS A 178 8.08 -11.24 -5.79
CA CYS A 178 9.39 -10.69 -6.14
C CYS A 178 10.53 -11.18 -5.25
N THR A 179 10.36 -12.31 -4.56
CA THR A 179 11.33 -12.81 -3.57
C THR A 179 12.73 -12.98 -4.16
N ALA A 180 12.83 -13.46 -5.41
CA ALA A 180 14.12 -13.67 -6.08
C ALA A 180 14.81 -12.34 -6.38
N GLU A 181 14.06 -11.40 -6.96
CA GLU A 181 14.53 -10.07 -7.36
C GLU A 181 14.84 -9.17 -6.15
N CYS A 182 14.16 -9.38 -5.03
CA CYS A 182 14.19 -8.52 -3.84
C CYS A 182 15.01 -9.06 -2.67
N SER A 183 15.65 -10.22 -2.79
CA SER A 183 16.39 -10.87 -1.69
C SER A 183 17.48 -9.99 -1.04
N THR A 184 18.06 -9.04 -1.78
CA THR A 184 19.08 -8.10 -1.29
C THR A 184 18.53 -6.69 -1.04
N ASN A 185 17.24 -6.45 -1.30
CA ASN A 185 16.65 -5.12 -1.15
C ASN A 185 16.25 -4.91 0.32
N ALA A 186 16.87 -3.92 0.98
CA ALA A 186 16.61 -3.60 2.38
C ALA A 186 15.13 -3.30 2.66
N SER A 187 14.41 -2.67 1.72
CA SER A 187 12.99 -2.39 1.92
C SER A 187 12.13 -3.64 1.95
N CYS A 188 12.60 -4.75 1.37
CA CYS A 188 11.94 -6.05 1.44
C CYS A 188 12.46 -6.93 2.57
N GLN A 189 13.62 -6.64 3.18
CA GLN A 189 14.14 -7.42 4.29
C GLN A 189 13.25 -7.33 5.52
N ASP A 190 12.72 -6.13 5.82
CA ASP A 190 11.77 -5.93 6.93
C ASP A 190 10.47 -6.75 6.74
N TRP A 191 10.08 -7.02 5.49
CA TRP A 191 8.90 -7.84 5.15
C TRP A 191 9.21 -9.32 4.97
N ALA A 192 10.46 -9.67 4.63
CA ALA A 192 10.89 -11.05 4.39
C ALA A 192 10.85 -11.91 5.65
N GLU A 193 10.90 -11.28 6.83
CA GLU A 193 10.71 -11.91 8.15
C GLU A 193 9.23 -12.07 8.54
N GLN A 194 8.31 -11.66 7.67
CA GLN A 194 6.86 -11.68 7.91
C GLN A 194 6.12 -12.34 6.75
N LYS A 195 6.45 -13.60 6.45
CA LYS A 195 5.93 -14.26 5.25
C LYS A 195 4.41 -14.39 5.25
N CYS A 196 3.81 -14.63 6.42
CA CYS A 196 2.40 -15.02 6.51
C CYS A 196 1.67 -14.27 7.63
N GLY A 197 0.64 -13.52 7.23
CA GLY A 197 -0.26 -12.75 8.11
C GLY A 197 0.31 -11.55 8.88
N SER A 198 1.61 -11.23 8.78
CA SER A 198 2.27 -10.04 9.39
C SER A 198 1.91 -9.78 10.86
N ILE A 199 2.07 -10.79 11.71
CA ILE A 199 1.85 -10.66 13.16
C ILE A 199 3.20 -10.84 13.87
N GLY A 200 3.48 -10.02 14.88
CA GLY A 200 4.70 -10.13 15.69
C GLY A 200 4.68 -11.41 16.54
N LEU A 201 5.10 -12.54 15.96
CA LEU A 201 5.05 -13.87 16.58
C LEU A 201 6.29 -14.22 17.41
N GLY A 202 7.31 -13.36 17.42
CA GLY A 202 8.56 -13.58 18.16
C GLY A 202 9.22 -14.92 17.82
N ASP A 203 9.55 -15.72 18.83
CA ASP A 203 10.24 -17.00 18.69
C ASP A 203 9.45 -18.05 17.88
N LEU A 204 8.14 -17.88 17.71
CA LEU A 204 7.29 -18.80 16.94
C LEU A 204 7.32 -18.53 15.43
N ALA A 205 7.88 -17.39 15.00
CA ALA A 205 7.82 -16.95 13.60
C ALA A 205 8.30 -18.04 12.63
N SER A 206 9.47 -18.63 12.86
CA SER A 206 10.01 -19.67 11.96
C SER A 206 9.13 -20.91 11.83
N CYS A 207 8.46 -21.33 12.91
CA CYS A 207 7.55 -22.47 12.85
C CYS A 207 6.28 -22.09 12.08
N VAL A 208 5.64 -20.99 12.47
CA VAL A 208 4.38 -20.51 11.87
C VAL A 208 4.55 -20.26 10.37
N GLU A 209 5.66 -19.64 9.96
CA GLU A 209 5.99 -19.44 8.55
C GLU A 209 6.22 -20.73 7.76
N SER A 210 6.59 -21.82 8.43
CA SER A 210 6.84 -23.11 7.78
C SER A 210 5.62 -24.03 7.73
N THR A 211 4.70 -23.92 8.70
CA THR A 211 3.60 -24.87 8.86
C THR A 211 2.20 -24.27 8.87
N CYS A 212 2.07 -22.97 9.14
CA CYS A 212 0.78 -22.32 9.43
C CYS A 212 0.45 -21.16 8.48
N CYS A 213 1.22 -21.00 7.40
CA CYS A 213 1.09 -19.84 6.53
C CYS A 213 -0.33 -19.65 5.97
N THR A 214 -0.96 -20.74 5.55
CA THR A 214 -2.32 -20.69 5.00
C THR A 214 -3.32 -20.19 6.04
N GLU A 215 -3.30 -20.74 7.25
CA GLU A 215 -4.19 -20.33 8.33
C GLU A 215 -3.95 -18.87 8.75
N MET A 216 -2.68 -18.44 8.78
CA MET A 216 -2.32 -17.07 9.13
C MET A 216 -2.76 -16.07 8.07
N ASP A 217 -2.57 -16.37 6.78
CA ASP A 217 -3.01 -15.50 5.68
C ASP A 217 -4.53 -15.41 5.62
N GLU A 218 -5.24 -16.53 5.81
CA GLU A 218 -6.70 -16.54 5.87
C GLU A 218 -7.22 -15.74 7.06
N ALA A 219 -6.59 -15.87 8.24
CA ALA A 219 -6.97 -15.10 9.42
C ALA A 219 -6.60 -13.61 9.29
N ALA A 220 -5.49 -13.27 8.63
CA ALA A 220 -5.13 -11.88 8.36
C ALA A 220 -6.07 -11.20 7.36
N ALA A 221 -6.62 -11.97 6.42
CA ALA A 221 -7.64 -11.49 5.50
C ALA A 221 -9.02 -11.31 6.16
N ASP A 222 -9.28 -11.91 7.33
CA ASP A 222 -10.53 -11.74 8.07
C ASP A 222 -10.40 -10.66 9.17
N PRO A 223 -11.24 -9.61 9.13
CA PRO A 223 -11.14 -8.50 10.07
C PRO A 223 -11.25 -8.90 11.55
N VAL A 224 -12.09 -9.89 11.85
CA VAL A 224 -12.32 -10.32 13.23
C VAL A 224 -11.16 -11.21 13.67
N ALA A 225 -10.73 -12.15 12.83
CA ALA A 225 -9.63 -13.05 13.16
C ALA A 225 -8.31 -12.30 13.37
N PHE A 226 -7.97 -11.35 12.51
CA PHE A 226 -6.78 -10.52 12.69
C PHE A 226 -6.83 -9.69 13.99
N ALA A 227 -7.99 -9.09 14.28
CA ALA A 227 -8.17 -8.33 15.53
C ALA A 227 -7.97 -9.21 16.77
N CYS A 228 -8.42 -10.47 16.71
CA CYS A 228 -8.21 -11.46 17.76
C CYS A 228 -6.74 -11.87 17.90
N LEU A 229 -6.05 -12.14 16.78
CA LEU A 229 -4.63 -12.51 16.79
C LEU A 229 -3.71 -11.40 17.32
N THR A 230 -4.08 -10.13 17.11
CA THR A 230 -3.33 -8.98 17.62
C THR A 230 -3.70 -8.59 19.05
N GLY A 231 -4.64 -9.29 19.69
CA GLY A 231 -5.13 -8.96 21.03
C GLY A 231 -5.93 -7.65 21.10
N SER A 232 -6.33 -7.09 19.96
CA SER A 232 -7.06 -5.82 19.90
C SER A 232 -8.57 -5.98 20.18
N SER A 233 -9.09 -7.21 20.16
CA SER A 233 -10.46 -7.52 20.58
C SER A 233 -10.61 -8.98 21.00
N THR A 234 -11.57 -9.27 21.89
CA THR A 234 -12.00 -10.64 22.24
C THR A 234 -13.39 -10.99 21.71
N ALA A 235 -14.12 -10.01 21.16
CA ALA A 235 -15.48 -10.20 20.71
C ALA A 235 -15.52 -11.01 19.41
N GLY A 236 -16.16 -12.18 19.44
CA GLY A 236 -16.34 -13.04 18.27
C GLY A 236 -15.17 -13.98 17.96
N CYS A 237 -14.05 -13.90 18.69
CA CYS A 237 -12.88 -14.75 18.46
C CYS A 237 -13.21 -16.24 18.59
N ALA A 238 -13.88 -16.64 19.68
CA ALA A 238 -14.22 -18.04 19.93
C ALA A 238 -15.15 -18.67 18.87
N SER A 239 -15.88 -17.86 18.11
CA SER A 239 -16.78 -18.32 17.04
C SER A 239 -16.22 -18.11 15.64
N ASN A 240 -15.09 -17.42 15.49
CA ASN A 240 -14.48 -17.16 14.20
C ASN A 240 -13.60 -18.35 13.81
N ALA A 241 -14.02 -19.11 12.80
CA ALA A 241 -13.33 -20.34 12.41
C ALA A 241 -11.88 -20.11 11.95
N LEU A 242 -11.59 -18.96 11.32
CA LEU A 242 -10.26 -18.62 10.81
C LEU A 242 -9.30 -18.29 11.96
N PHE A 243 -9.78 -17.53 12.96
CA PHE A 243 -9.04 -17.32 14.20
C PHE A 243 -8.75 -18.64 14.91
N VAL A 244 -9.76 -19.49 15.06
CA VAL A 244 -9.61 -20.77 15.76
C VAL A 244 -8.60 -21.66 15.05
N ALA A 245 -8.63 -21.72 13.72
CA ALA A 245 -7.65 -22.46 12.93
C ALA A 245 -6.23 -21.91 13.08
N ALA A 246 -6.04 -20.59 12.93
CA ALA A 246 -4.75 -19.94 13.09
C ALA A 246 -4.18 -20.12 14.50
N ASN A 247 -5.00 -19.90 15.53
CA ASN A 247 -4.59 -20.07 16.93
C ASN A 247 -4.21 -21.53 17.24
N ALA A 248 -4.98 -22.50 16.75
CA ALA A 248 -4.65 -23.92 16.92
C ALA A 248 -3.31 -24.28 16.26
N CYS A 249 -2.99 -23.68 15.11
CA CYS A 249 -1.70 -23.89 14.45
C CYS A 249 -0.53 -23.25 15.23
N ILE A 250 -0.72 -22.03 15.75
CA ILE A 250 0.25 -21.37 16.63
C ILE A 250 0.53 -22.21 17.90
N GLU A 251 -0.51 -22.75 18.53
CA GLU A 251 -0.38 -23.63 19.71
C GLU A 251 0.39 -24.93 19.38
N ALA A 252 0.21 -25.48 18.18
CA ALA A 252 0.98 -26.63 17.71
C ALA A 252 2.49 -26.30 17.55
N CYS A 253 2.82 -25.07 17.12
CA CYS A 253 4.19 -24.60 17.05
C CYS A 253 4.86 -24.44 18.42
N ASP A 254 4.14 -23.93 19.42
CA ASP A 254 4.66 -23.73 20.78
C ASP A 254 4.96 -25.07 21.48
N THR A 255 4.05 -26.03 21.35
CA THR A 255 4.24 -27.38 21.90
C THR A 255 5.38 -28.14 21.21
N GLY A 256 5.59 -27.91 19.92
CA GLY A 256 6.74 -28.43 19.16
C GLY A 256 8.08 -27.82 19.61
N ALA A 257 8.13 -26.51 19.83
CA ALA A 257 9.32 -25.79 20.28
C ALA A 257 9.82 -26.27 21.65
N SER A 258 8.89 -26.60 22.56
CA SER A 258 9.21 -27.15 23.88
C SER A 258 9.89 -28.53 23.83
N SER A 259 9.72 -29.28 22.73
CA SER A 259 10.28 -30.63 22.59
C SER A 259 11.69 -30.67 21.97
N SER A 260 12.17 -29.58 21.37
CA SER A 260 13.50 -29.52 20.72
C SER A 260 14.61 -28.93 21.60
N SER A 261 14.26 -28.31 22.74
CA SER A 261 15.23 -27.78 23.70
C SER A 261 15.64 -28.85 24.72
N GLY A 262 16.48 -29.79 24.27
CA GLY A 262 17.14 -30.76 25.15
C GLY A 262 17.99 -30.07 26.23
N GLY A 263 17.48 -30.01 27.45
CA GLY A 263 18.26 -30.13 28.68
C GLY A 263 19.04 -28.90 29.15
N LYS A 264 18.34 -27.91 29.72
CA LYS A 264 18.78 -27.24 30.95
C LYS A 264 17.56 -26.95 31.82
N ALA A 265 17.37 -27.80 32.83
CA ALA A 265 16.37 -27.61 33.86
C ALA A 265 16.59 -26.26 34.56
N SER A 266 15.69 -25.30 34.37
CA SER A 266 15.48 -24.20 35.29
C SER A 266 14.15 -24.43 35.98
N SER A 267 14.24 -24.71 37.27
CA SER A 267 13.13 -24.73 38.21
C SER A 267 12.69 -23.30 38.52
N SER A 268 11.42 -22.99 38.27
CA SER A 268 10.70 -21.89 38.92
C SER A 268 9.24 -22.37 39.03
N GLY A 269 8.68 -22.61 40.21
CA GLY A 269 8.84 -21.86 41.45
C GLY A 269 7.66 -20.88 41.54
N ALA A 270 6.47 -21.42 41.79
CA ALA A 270 5.31 -20.61 42.12
C ALA A 270 5.45 -20.03 43.53
N SER A 271 5.28 -18.72 43.68
CA SER A 271 4.78 -18.11 44.92
C SER A 271 4.33 -16.68 44.64
N GLY A 272 3.06 -16.38 44.95
CA GLY A 272 2.58 -15.01 44.99
C GLY A 272 2.99 -14.31 46.29
N THR A 273 2.84 -12.98 46.32
CA THR A 273 2.17 -12.18 47.37
C THR A 273 2.24 -10.68 47.05
N SER A 274 1.06 -10.05 47.08
CA SER A 274 0.70 -8.71 47.59
C SER A 274 1.76 -7.61 47.80
N GLY A 275 1.53 -6.48 47.13
CA GLY A 275 1.23 -5.18 47.75
C GLY A 275 2.40 -4.28 48.16
N GLU A 276 2.52 -3.12 47.50
CA GLU A 276 2.85 -1.85 48.16
C GLU A 276 2.46 -0.67 47.27
N ALA A 277 1.72 0.28 47.86
CA ALA A 277 1.32 1.54 47.28
C ALA A 277 2.45 2.56 47.45
N GLY A 278 2.83 3.21 46.36
CA GLY A 278 3.73 4.36 46.36
C GLY A 278 3.02 5.56 45.74
N GLU A 279 2.67 6.52 46.60
CA GLU A 279 2.19 7.85 46.22
C GLU A 279 3.36 8.64 45.58
N GLY A 280 3.12 9.26 44.43
CA GLY A 280 4.03 10.16 43.74
C GLY A 280 3.30 11.42 43.32
N GLU A 281 3.79 12.55 43.82
CA GLU A 281 3.28 13.93 43.69
C GLU A 281 3.19 14.46 42.24
N PRO A 282 2.35 15.50 42.00
CA PRO A 282 2.10 16.06 40.67
C PRO A 282 3.20 17.05 40.23
N GLU A 283 3.68 16.88 38.98
CA GLU A 283 4.50 17.89 38.31
C GLU A 283 3.64 19.00 37.69
N ALA A 284 4.18 20.22 37.81
CA ALA A 284 3.53 21.50 37.59
C ALA A 284 3.26 21.82 36.11
N GLU A 285 2.11 22.47 35.89
CA GLU A 285 1.74 23.17 34.67
C GLU A 285 2.66 24.39 34.46
N GLY A 286 3.29 24.47 33.29
CA GLY A 286 4.00 25.65 32.81
C GLY A 286 3.24 26.27 31.64
N ASP A 287 2.54 27.37 31.92
CA ASP A 287 2.01 28.30 30.92
C ASP A 287 3.16 29.06 30.24
N ASP A 288 3.24 28.99 28.90
CA ASP A 288 4.05 29.92 28.10
C ASP A 288 3.19 30.55 27.00
N ASP A 289 2.75 31.78 27.28
CA ASP A 289 2.06 32.72 26.39
C ASP A 289 3.08 33.37 25.45
N GLY A 290 3.21 32.80 24.25
CA GLY A 290 4.05 33.32 23.17
C GLY A 290 3.25 34.07 22.10
N THR A 291 2.58 35.15 22.46
CA THR A 291 1.99 36.09 21.50
C THR A 291 3.07 36.72 20.61
N ARG A 292 3.14 36.36 19.32
CA ARG A 292 3.97 37.06 18.31
C ARG A 292 3.10 37.62 17.18
N LYS A 293 2.82 38.92 17.25
CA LYS A 293 2.37 39.75 16.12
C LYS A 293 3.49 39.86 15.09
N SER A 294 3.14 39.81 13.81
CA SER A 294 3.98 40.31 12.72
C SER A 294 3.08 41.00 11.70
N ASN A 295 3.59 42.14 11.21
CA ASN A 295 3.00 43.04 10.22
C ASN A 295 2.74 42.36 8.86
#